data_AF-A0A4S4MMM8-F1
#
_entry.id   AF-A0A4S4MMM8-F1
#
_cell.length_a   1.000
_cell.length_b   1.000
_cell.length_c   1.000
_cell.angle_alpha   90.00
_cell.angle_beta   90.00
_cell.angle_gamma   90.00
#
_symmetry.space_group_name_H-M   'P 1'
#
loop_
_entity.id
_entity.type
_entity.pdbx_description
1 polymer ?
#
loop_
_entity_poly.entity_id
_entity_poly.type
_entity_poly.pdbx_seq_one_letter_code
_entity_poly.pdbx_strand_id
1 'polypeptide(L)'
;MESTYRLWRISWRIRQNQGMPDEFYQDLVDMQRSDRDIYTNVERCKAWSLLRTLVHKQHEHEVADALLKFPPHVIITFLRSLGMHDDTLVFTPHATLISLIQLERPWIFDELTLDSFCAIVSQTRHPDSTQRLTLYSFFDTIAKTSQQMSQHDHSGCFAQPSPRTVSSLVVRFPYTMDKCVHNPGIHNHHSCWDLPGFAQCLMMFLVTAGREDIRRVVEHILLSLTPFAKEFPSSKDTQHVIQYHPHLLKGALHPIRPFILFAIHLVYSSEVAARLFIKNGILIILGRLWVHDFRDPRGAGWRTEPALNDMRVGCLLLLGGLARHYPAAREMADHLLQQLVAKDAKQKVQTMLLLGGCENMCHYKGLSNIACASCPTLLCAIPSLTLCFMETCLTQCVRIPEAAHIYGEPWVEVMNILASPRTKEKYLRVKDAAARTLFALASIPEEHWQGFSESLSTQTLKRCDAAFKFITHNFLLATRDPSAMSQQNLDALRKMHAGAVSRESEIVNPVDRFILLIRVRQATHGTQFSNILTRSGFRDLLTAVQKGRVSMTGWPSLATDPAE
;
A
#
# COMPACT_ATOMS: atom_id res chain seq x y z
N MET A 1 37.71 28.27 20.50
CA MET A 1 37.35 27.91 21.89
C MET A 1 35.83 27.92 22.08
N GLU A 2 35.13 28.95 21.61
CA GLU A 2 33.67 29.04 21.67
C GLU A 2 32.94 27.95 20.85
N SER A 3 33.38 27.68 19.62
CA SER A 3 32.92 26.60 18.73
C SER A 3 33.02 25.21 19.38
N THR A 4 34.17 24.92 19.98
CA THR A 4 34.46 23.66 20.67
C THR A 4 33.55 23.47 21.89
N TYR A 5 33.28 24.55 22.63
CA TYR A 5 32.37 24.55 23.77
C TYR A 5 30.90 24.36 23.34
N ARG A 6 30.47 24.99 22.24
CA ARG A 6 29.15 24.78 21.63
C ARG A 6 28.95 23.31 21.21
N LEU A 7 29.90 22.72 20.49
CA LEU A 7 29.87 21.29 20.12
C LEU A 7 29.85 20.37 21.35
N TRP A 8 30.53 20.75 22.43
CA TRP A 8 30.49 20.03 23.69
C TRP A 8 29.10 20.11 24.35
N ARG A 9 28.45 21.29 24.39
CA ARG A 9 27.08 21.44 24.93
C ARG A 9 26.06 20.61 24.16
N ILE A 10 26.14 20.63 22.83
CA ILE A 10 25.30 19.82 21.94
C ILE A 10 25.53 18.33 22.24
N SER A 11 26.79 17.89 22.26
CA SER A 11 27.14 16.50 22.58
C SER A 11 26.67 16.08 23.97
N TRP A 12 26.75 16.96 24.96
CA TRP A 12 26.30 16.69 26.32
C TRP A 12 24.78 16.54 26.39
N ARG A 13 24.00 17.44 25.77
CA ARG A 13 22.53 17.32 25.72
C ARG A 13 22.06 16.06 25.00
N ILE A 14 22.71 15.72 23.89
CA ILE A 14 22.46 14.46 23.18
C ILE A 14 22.68 13.27 24.12
N ARG A 15 23.76 13.25 24.90
CA ARG A 15 24.02 12.17 25.89
C ARG A 15 22.97 12.12 27.00
N GLN A 16 22.47 13.27 27.44
CA GLN A 16 21.43 13.37 28.47
C GLN A 16 20.00 13.13 27.95
N ASN A 17 19.81 12.91 26.64
CA ASN A 17 18.51 12.75 25.99
C ASN A 17 17.52 13.89 26.28
N GLN A 18 18.06 15.10 26.44
CA GLN A 18 17.28 16.32 26.68
C GLN A 18 16.81 16.93 25.35
N GLY A 19 15.67 17.62 25.38
CA GLY A 19 15.19 18.40 24.24
C GLY A 19 16.27 19.35 23.72
N MET A 20 16.42 19.37 22.39
CA MET A 20 17.42 20.15 21.67
C MET A 20 16.79 21.46 21.21
N PRO A 21 17.35 22.63 21.59
CA PRO A 21 16.93 23.91 21.02
C PRO A 21 17.20 23.97 19.52
N ASP A 22 16.32 24.64 18.75
CA ASP A 22 16.47 24.82 17.29
C ASP A 22 17.82 25.45 16.92
N GLU A 23 18.32 26.35 17.78
CA GLU A 23 19.63 26.99 17.67
C GLU A 23 20.78 25.99 17.58
N PHE A 24 20.66 24.81 18.21
CA PHE A 24 21.71 23.79 18.16
C PHE A 24 21.76 23.06 16.83
N TYR A 25 20.61 22.87 16.18
CA TYR A 25 20.58 22.36 14.81
C TYR A 25 21.17 23.40 13.85
N GLN A 26 20.83 24.67 14.05
CA GLN A 26 21.39 25.77 13.27
C GLN A 26 22.91 25.91 13.46
N ASP A 27 23.42 25.80 14.69
CA ASP A 27 24.85 25.84 15.00
C ASP A 27 25.62 24.72 14.30
N LEU A 28 25.09 23.48 14.32
CA LEU A 28 25.70 22.35 13.61
C LEU A 28 25.74 22.60 12.11
N VAL A 29 24.72 23.26 11.58
CA VAL A 29 24.57 23.62 10.17
C VAL A 29 25.54 24.74 9.77
N ASP A 30 25.63 25.80 10.56
CA ASP A 30 26.52 26.93 10.32
C ASP A 30 28.00 26.53 10.44
N MET A 31 28.32 25.60 11.35
CA MET A 31 29.64 25.00 11.47
C MET A 31 30.05 24.20 10.24
N GLN A 32 29.09 23.61 9.50
CA GLN A 32 29.39 22.95 8.22
C GLN A 32 29.52 23.93 7.05
N ARG A 33 28.70 24.98 7.06
CA ARG A 33 28.58 25.95 5.95
C ARG A 33 29.78 26.87 5.85
N SER A 34 30.38 27.21 6.99
CA SER A 34 31.43 28.23 7.02
C SER A 34 32.72 27.72 6.38
N ASP A 35 33.42 28.62 5.70
CA ASP A 35 34.68 28.33 5.02
C ASP A 35 35.70 27.71 5.99
N ARG A 36 36.68 26.99 5.42
CA ARG A 36 37.77 26.33 6.19
C ARG A 36 38.51 27.28 7.13
N ASP A 37 38.36 28.58 6.93
CA ASP A 37 38.99 29.64 7.69
C ASP A 37 38.30 29.91 9.04
N ILE A 38 37.05 29.49 9.24
CA ILE A 38 36.25 29.77 10.46
C ILE A 38 36.21 28.57 11.41
N TYR A 39 36.10 27.35 10.89
CA TYR A 39 36.08 26.11 11.70
C TYR A 39 37.11 25.11 11.22
N THR A 40 37.78 24.47 12.18
CA THR A 40 38.75 23.43 11.89
C THR A 40 38.08 22.19 11.28
N ASN A 41 38.81 21.41 10.50
CA ASN A 41 38.31 20.13 9.98
C ASN A 41 37.82 19.20 11.10
N VAL A 42 38.44 19.26 12.28
CA VAL A 42 38.04 18.48 13.46
C VAL A 42 36.65 18.88 13.96
N GLU A 43 36.36 20.18 14.04
CA GLU A 43 35.07 20.71 14.47
C GLU A 43 33.97 20.38 13.46
N ARG A 44 34.26 20.48 12.17
CA ARG A 44 33.35 20.06 11.09
C ARG A 44 33.07 18.56 11.15
N CYS A 45 34.09 17.72 11.30
CA CYS A 45 33.89 16.27 11.46
C CYS A 45 33.01 15.96 12.70
N LYS A 46 33.22 16.68 13.80
CA LYS A 46 32.44 16.52 15.03
C LYS A 46 31.00 16.98 14.87
N ALA A 47 30.75 18.10 14.21
CA ALA A 47 29.40 18.56 13.88
C ALA A 47 28.65 17.54 13.01
N TRP A 48 29.31 16.96 11.98
CA TRP A 48 28.74 15.88 11.18
C TRP A 48 28.43 14.63 12.00
N SER A 49 29.30 14.27 12.94
CA SER A 49 29.06 13.13 13.85
C SER A 49 27.84 13.38 14.75
N LEU A 50 27.60 14.61 15.18
CA LEU A 50 26.48 14.96 16.04
C LEU A 50 25.15 14.98 15.28
N LEU A 51 25.11 15.54 14.06
CA LEU A 51 23.93 15.45 13.19
C LEU A 51 23.53 14.00 12.89
N ARG A 52 24.51 13.14 12.58
CA ARG A 52 24.27 11.70 12.42
C ARG A 52 23.67 11.08 13.69
N THR A 53 24.23 11.41 14.85
CA THR A 53 23.72 10.91 16.14
C THR A 53 22.28 11.36 16.40
N LEU A 54 21.92 12.58 16.01
CA LEU A 54 20.56 13.11 16.14
C LEU A 54 19.57 12.36 15.23
N VAL A 55 19.95 12.08 13.98
CA VAL A 55 19.15 11.24 13.07
C VAL A 55 18.89 9.86 13.69
N HIS A 56 19.92 9.20 14.24
CA HIS A 56 19.74 7.90 14.92
C HIS A 56 18.90 7.96 16.19
N LYS A 57 18.73 9.14 16.78
CA LYS A 57 17.91 9.39 17.97
C LYS A 57 16.48 9.86 17.66
N GLN A 58 16.01 9.63 16.43
CA GLN A 58 14.64 9.97 15.99
C GLN A 58 14.37 11.49 15.94
N HIS A 59 15.38 12.30 15.63
CA HIS A 59 15.23 13.72 15.35
C HIS A 59 15.28 14.01 13.83
N GLU A 60 14.73 13.12 13.00
CA GLU A 60 14.83 13.22 11.54
C GLU A 60 14.12 14.48 11.00
N HIS A 61 13.04 14.92 11.64
CA HIS A 61 12.29 16.12 11.25
C HIS A 61 13.11 17.40 11.47
N GLU A 62 13.66 17.58 12.66
CA GLU A 62 14.46 18.76 13.00
C GLU A 62 15.77 18.79 12.19
N VAL A 63 16.34 17.62 11.92
CA VAL A 63 17.50 17.51 11.01
C VAL A 63 17.10 17.83 9.57
N ALA A 64 15.95 17.36 9.08
CA ALA A 64 15.45 17.72 7.74
C ALA A 64 15.27 19.23 7.61
N ASP A 65 14.61 19.88 8.57
CA ASP A 65 14.38 21.33 8.57
C ASP A 65 15.69 22.13 8.58
N ALA A 66 16.68 21.64 9.31
CA ALA A 66 18.01 22.22 9.33
C ALA A 66 18.73 22.05 7.97
N LEU A 67 18.64 20.87 7.35
CA LEU A 67 19.25 20.57 6.05
C LEU A 67 18.60 21.34 4.90
N LEU A 68 17.30 21.58 4.95
CA LEU A 68 16.58 22.35 3.93
C LEU A 68 17.04 23.82 3.87
N LYS A 69 17.86 24.30 4.80
CA LYS A 69 18.50 25.63 4.73
C LYS A 69 19.72 25.66 3.81
N PHE A 70 20.18 24.52 3.29
CA PHE A 70 21.35 24.41 2.42
C PHE A 70 21.01 24.30 0.93
N PRO A 71 21.98 24.61 0.06
CA PRO A 71 21.91 24.25 -1.35
C PRO A 71 21.79 22.72 -1.57
N PRO A 72 21.10 22.27 -2.64
CA PRO A 72 20.88 20.85 -2.92
C PRO A 72 22.15 19.98 -2.88
N HIS A 73 23.25 20.44 -3.49
CA HIS A 73 24.50 19.67 -3.55
C HIS A 73 25.09 19.34 -2.17
N VAL A 74 24.90 20.23 -1.18
CA VAL A 74 25.33 19.99 0.22
C VAL A 74 24.45 18.95 0.88
N ILE A 75 23.13 19.03 0.68
CA ILE A 75 22.17 18.05 1.20
C ILE A 75 22.49 16.66 0.63
N ILE A 76 22.71 16.56 -0.68
CA ILE A 76 23.10 15.30 -1.33
C ILE A 76 24.42 14.77 -0.78
N THR A 77 25.41 15.64 -0.58
CA THR A 77 26.73 15.25 -0.03
C THR A 77 26.59 14.74 1.40
N PHE A 78 25.72 15.36 2.21
CA PHE A 78 25.40 14.88 3.54
C PHE A 78 24.74 13.51 3.51
N LEU A 79 23.70 13.32 2.70
CA LEU A 79 22.98 12.05 2.59
C LEU A 79 23.93 10.92 2.14
N ARG A 80 24.85 11.19 1.21
CA ARG A 80 25.92 10.25 0.84
C ARG A 80 26.82 9.92 2.03
N SER A 81 27.27 10.93 2.78
CA SER A 81 28.14 10.73 3.94
C SER A 81 27.45 9.95 5.07
N LEU A 82 26.18 10.26 5.34
CA LEU A 82 25.34 9.56 6.30
C LEU A 82 25.24 8.07 5.94
N GLY A 83 24.95 7.74 4.68
CA GLY A 83 24.90 6.36 4.20
C GLY A 83 26.24 5.61 4.25
N MET A 84 27.38 6.30 4.14
CA MET A 84 28.70 5.65 4.18
C MET A 84 29.16 5.24 5.59
N HIS A 85 28.66 5.92 6.62
CA HIS A 85 29.08 5.76 8.00
C HIS A 85 28.08 5.02 8.89
N ASP A 86 26.91 4.69 8.34
CA ASP A 86 25.91 3.89 9.01
C ASP A 86 26.26 2.40 8.81
N ASP A 87 27.10 1.86 9.69
CA ASP A 87 27.34 0.40 9.74
C ASP A 87 26.16 -0.32 10.45
N THR A 88 25.15 0.42 10.94
CA THR A 88 23.98 -0.17 11.59
C THR A 88 22.96 -0.60 10.54
N LEU A 89 22.51 -1.85 10.60
CA LEU A 89 21.61 -2.50 9.63
C LEU A 89 20.20 -1.88 9.53
N VAL A 90 19.98 -0.71 10.12
CA VAL A 90 18.67 -0.10 10.32
C VAL A 90 18.48 1.01 9.29
N PHE A 91 17.99 0.64 8.10
CA PHE A 91 17.71 1.55 6.97
C PHE A 91 16.75 2.71 7.31
N THR A 92 16.08 2.67 8.46
CA THR A 92 14.90 3.44 8.80
C THR A 92 15.16 4.95 8.98
N PRO A 93 16.17 5.42 9.75
CA PRO A 93 16.37 6.86 9.98
C PRO A 93 16.84 7.61 8.72
N HIS A 94 17.76 7.00 7.96
CA HIS A 94 18.28 7.58 6.72
C HIS A 94 17.20 7.70 5.64
N ALA A 95 16.42 6.63 5.43
CA ALA A 95 15.28 6.64 4.52
C ALA A 95 14.18 7.64 4.93
N THR A 96 13.90 7.73 6.23
CA THR A 96 12.93 8.70 6.76
C THR A 96 13.39 10.12 6.45
N LEU A 97 14.65 10.43 6.71
CA LEU A 97 15.23 11.74 6.38
C LEU A 97 15.13 12.07 4.88
N ILE A 98 15.49 11.12 4.00
CA ILE A 98 15.35 11.31 2.54
C ILE A 98 13.89 11.59 2.18
N SER A 99 12.95 10.82 2.73
CA SER A 99 11.52 10.98 2.46
C SER A 99 11.02 12.36 2.90
N LEU A 100 11.42 12.84 4.07
CA LEU A 100 11.07 14.16 4.58
C LEU A 100 11.59 15.27 3.65
N ILE A 101 12.85 15.18 3.23
CA ILE A 101 13.45 16.15 2.30
C ILE A 101 12.73 16.12 0.94
N GLN A 102 12.42 14.93 0.41
CA GLN A 102 11.69 14.81 -0.86
C GLN A 102 10.25 15.35 -0.77
N LEU A 103 9.58 15.21 0.38
CA LEU A 103 8.24 15.75 0.61
C LEU A 103 8.25 17.29 0.64
N GLU A 104 9.22 17.89 1.31
CA GLU A 104 9.33 19.35 1.45
C GLU A 104 9.90 20.01 0.19
N ARG A 105 10.90 19.40 -0.45
CA ARG A 105 11.59 19.95 -1.63
C ARG A 105 11.96 18.85 -2.63
N PRO A 106 11.00 18.37 -3.44
CA PRO A 106 11.21 17.25 -4.36
C PRO A 106 12.33 17.51 -5.37
N TRP A 107 12.49 18.76 -5.82
CA TRP A 107 13.47 19.16 -6.84
C TRP A 107 14.94 19.01 -6.41
N ILE A 108 15.23 18.81 -5.11
CA ILE A 108 16.60 18.57 -4.62
C ILE A 108 17.24 17.36 -5.31
N PHE A 109 16.42 16.39 -5.73
CA PHE A 109 16.89 15.13 -6.30
C PHE A 109 16.80 15.09 -7.83
N ASP A 110 16.28 16.13 -8.50
CA ASP A 110 16.05 16.12 -9.95
C ASP A 110 17.35 15.99 -10.77
N GLU A 111 18.47 16.45 -10.21
CA GLU A 111 19.80 16.35 -10.86
C GLU A 111 20.46 14.98 -10.68
N LEU A 112 19.88 14.09 -9.85
CA LEU A 112 20.43 12.77 -9.63
C LEU A 112 20.00 11.80 -10.73
N THR A 113 20.96 10.99 -11.19
CA THR A 113 20.63 9.79 -11.96
C THR A 113 19.98 8.75 -11.05
N LEU A 114 19.16 7.86 -11.64
CA LEU A 114 18.59 6.71 -10.92
C LEU A 114 19.63 5.94 -10.11
N ASP A 115 20.80 5.67 -10.71
CA ASP A 115 21.87 4.92 -10.06
C ASP A 115 22.46 5.68 -8.86
N SER A 116 22.60 7.01 -8.98
CA SER A 116 23.05 7.88 -7.88
C SER A 116 22.06 7.91 -6.74
N PHE A 117 20.76 7.97 -7.05
CA PHE A 117 19.70 7.95 -6.04
C PHE A 117 19.64 6.60 -5.33
N CYS A 118 19.65 5.49 -6.09
CA CYS A 118 19.70 4.14 -5.54
C CYS A 118 20.90 3.98 -4.58
N ALA A 119 22.10 4.42 -4.98
CA ALA A 119 23.29 4.34 -4.14
C ALA A 119 23.15 5.10 -2.81
N ILE A 120 22.54 6.29 -2.84
CA ILE A 120 22.28 7.10 -1.64
C ILE A 120 21.34 6.35 -0.70
N VAL A 121 20.27 5.75 -1.23
CA VAL A 121 19.25 5.09 -0.41
C VAL A 121 19.72 3.72 0.10
N SER A 122 20.34 2.90 -0.74
CA SER A 122 20.78 1.55 -0.37
C SER A 122 22.09 1.51 0.41
N GLN A 123 22.73 2.66 0.63
CA GLN A 123 23.98 2.80 1.39
C GLN A 123 25.11 1.90 0.86
N THR A 124 25.15 1.66 -0.45
CA THR A 124 26.06 0.69 -1.06
C THR A 124 27.44 1.28 -1.25
N ARG A 125 28.45 0.72 -0.55
CA ARG A 125 29.86 1.03 -0.79
C ARG A 125 30.29 0.38 -2.10
N HIS A 126 30.17 1.10 -3.21
CA HIS A 126 30.77 0.68 -4.47
C HIS A 126 31.83 1.68 -4.93
N PRO A 127 33.05 1.23 -5.27
CA PRO A 127 34.00 2.07 -6.00
C PRO A 127 33.36 2.48 -7.34
N ASP A 128 33.67 3.70 -7.80
CA ASP A 128 33.02 4.41 -8.92
C ASP A 128 32.89 3.65 -10.25
N SER A 129 33.51 2.48 -10.41
CA SER A 129 33.45 1.65 -11.62
C SER A 129 32.23 0.75 -11.76
N THR A 130 31.36 0.61 -10.74
CA THR A 130 30.16 -0.28 -10.78
C THR A 130 28.82 0.44 -10.63
N GLN A 131 28.71 1.71 -11.06
CA GLN A 131 27.46 2.49 -11.01
C GLN A 131 26.23 1.76 -11.59
N ARG A 132 26.42 0.88 -12.60
CA ARG A 132 25.35 0.07 -13.22
C ARG A 132 24.76 -1.03 -12.33
N LEU A 133 25.37 -1.34 -11.18
CA LEU A 133 24.89 -2.40 -10.25
C LEU A 133 24.07 -1.85 -9.08
N THR A 134 23.93 -0.53 -8.96
CA THR A 134 23.24 0.11 -7.83
C THR A 134 21.75 -0.23 -7.77
N LEU A 135 21.07 -0.26 -8.92
CA LEU A 135 19.68 -0.73 -9.02
C LEU A 135 19.54 -2.19 -8.58
N TYR A 136 20.48 -3.05 -8.96
CA TYR A 136 20.47 -4.46 -8.55
C TYR A 136 20.61 -4.59 -7.04
N SER A 137 21.55 -3.85 -6.46
CA SER A 137 21.78 -3.85 -5.01
C SER A 137 20.59 -3.28 -4.23
N PHE A 138 19.89 -2.29 -4.80
CA PHE A 138 18.65 -1.78 -4.22
C PHE A 138 17.56 -2.87 -4.13
N PHE A 139 17.32 -3.63 -5.19
CA PHE A 139 16.37 -4.75 -5.17
C PHE A 139 16.81 -5.90 -4.26
N ASP A 140 18.12 -6.17 -4.19
CA ASP A 140 18.69 -7.12 -3.24
C ASP A 140 18.47 -6.66 -1.78
N THR A 141 18.51 -5.35 -1.54
CA THR A 141 18.19 -4.74 -0.24
C THR A 141 16.71 -4.93 0.10
N ILE A 142 15.79 -4.75 -0.86
CA ILE A 142 14.36 -5.06 -0.65
C ILE A 142 14.18 -6.53 -0.27
N ALA A 143 14.89 -7.43 -0.94
CA ALA A 143 14.85 -8.86 -0.61
C ALA A 143 15.31 -9.13 0.83
N LYS A 144 16.47 -8.57 1.21
CA LYS A 144 17.03 -8.70 2.55
C LYS A 144 16.08 -8.19 3.63
N THR A 145 15.53 -6.97 3.46
CA THR A 145 14.62 -6.38 4.44
C THR A 145 13.31 -7.17 4.53
N SER A 146 12.75 -7.61 3.40
CA SER A 146 11.54 -8.42 3.39
C SER A 146 11.70 -9.74 4.15
N GLN A 147 12.87 -10.37 4.06
CA GLN A 147 13.19 -11.60 4.80
C GLN A 147 13.36 -11.37 6.30
N GLN A 148 14.03 -10.28 6.68
CA GLN A 148 14.19 -9.93 8.10
C GLN A 148 12.82 -9.66 8.75
N MET A 149 11.92 -8.97 8.06
CA MET A 149 10.57 -8.70 8.57
C MET A 149 9.69 -9.96 8.70
N SER A 150 9.91 -10.99 7.88
CA SER A 150 9.21 -12.28 8.02
C SER A 150 9.72 -13.13 9.18
N GLN A 151 10.99 -13.00 9.59
CA GLN A 151 11.61 -13.84 10.61
C GLN A 151 11.36 -13.40 12.06
N HIS A 152 10.83 -12.18 12.27
CA HIS A 152 10.50 -11.72 13.61
C HIS A 152 9.20 -12.36 14.10
N ASP A 153 9.24 -13.08 15.22
CA ASP A 153 8.05 -13.61 15.88
C ASP A 153 7.24 -12.45 16.46
N HIS A 154 6.12 -12.16 15.83
CA HIS A 154 5.25 -11.05 16.23
C HIS A 154 4.23 -11.43 17.30
N SER A 155 4.22 -12.68 17.78
CA SER A 155 3.27 -13.17 18.79
C SER A 155 3.20 -12.30 20.05
N GLY A 156 4.35 -11.77 20.51
CA GLY A 156 4.45 -10.90 21.68
C GLY A 156 3.85 -9.50 21.53
N CYS A 157 3.68 -9.01 20.30
CA CYS A 157 3.03 -7.72 20.01
C CYS A 157 1.50 -7.82 20.03
N PHE A 158 0.98 -9.05 20.04
CA PHE A 158 -0.41 -9.38 19.80
C PHE A 158 -1.01 -10.26 20.91
N ALA A 159 -0.32 -10.40 22.04
CA ALA A 159 -0.87 -11.06 23.22
C ALA A 159 -2.18 -10.34 23.61
N GLN A 160 -3.29 -11.08 23.48
CA GLN A 160 -4.61 -10.63 23.91
C GLN A 160 -4.58 -10.19 25.39
N PRO A 161 -5.42 -9.23 25.82
CA PRO A 161 -5.72 -9.11 27.23
C PRO A 161 -6.32 -10.44 27.71
N SER A 162 -5.73 -11.00 28.76
CA SER A 162 -6.14 -12.26 29.41
C SER A 162 -7.67 -12.39 29.54
N PRO A 163 -8.27 -13.56 29.24
CA PRO A 163 -9.71 -13.77 29.20
C PRO A 163 -10.37 -13.92 30.58
N ARG A 164 -9.98 -13.11 31.57
CA ARG A 164 -10.55 -13.15 32.92
C ARG A 164 -10.82 -11.77 33.49
N THR A 165 -11.86 -11.09 33.01
CA THR A 165 -12.90 -10.45 33.85
C THR A 165 -14.01 -9.86 32.99
N VAL A 166 -15.08 -10.63 32.84
CA VAL A 166 -16.40 -10.11 32.50
C VAL A 166 -16.98 -9.51 33.80
N SER A 167 -16.88 -8.20 34.00
CA SER A 167 -17.94 -7.43 34.68
C SER A 167 -17.65 -5.92 34.61
N SER A 168 -18.71 -5.16 34.38
CA SER A 168 -18.78 -3.69 34.30
C SER A 168 -18.18 -3.05 33.05
N LEU A 169 -19.08 -2.86 32.07
CA LEU A 169 -19.02 -1.81 31.06
C LEU A 169 -18.88 -0.45 31.73
N VAL A 170 -17.65 -0.01 31.95
CA VAL A 170 -17.31 1.41 31.87
C VAL A 170 -16.36 1.53 30.69
N VAL A 171 -16.87 2.15 29.62
CA VAL A 171 -16.11 2.63 28.48
C VAL A 171 -15.15 3.70 29.00
N ARG A 172 -14.02 3.28 29.60
CA ARG A 172 -12.80 4.06 29.55
C ARG A 172 -12.12 3.64 28.26
N PHE A 173 -12.21 4.53 27.27
CA PHE A 173 -11.39 4.53 26.06
C PHE A 173 -10.02 3.89 26.35
N PRO A 174 -9.63 2.80 25.68
CA PRO A 174 -8.41 2.15 26.07
C PRO A 174 -7.22 2.97 25.58
N TYR A 175 -6.42 3.41 26.55
CA TYR A 175 -4.97 3.37 26.55
C TYR A 175 -4.28 3.75 25.23
N THR A 176 -3.86 5.01 25.18
CA THR A 176 -2.61 5.49 24.57
C THR A 176 -2.05 4.62 23.43
N MET A 177 -2.57 4.89 22.23
CA MET A 177 -1.87 4.63 20.96
C MET A 177 -0.48 5.30 20.88
N ASP A 178 -0.10 6.12 21.85
CA ASP A 178 1.15 6.87 21.88
C ASP A 178 2.41 6.02 21.80
N LYS A 179 2.41 4.75 22.23
CA LYS A 179 3.63 3.91 22.15
C LYS A 179 3.88 3.27 20.78
N CYS A 180 2.84 3.00 20.00
CA CYS A 180 2.99 2.43 18.65
C CYS A 180 3.13 3.51 17.57
N VAL A 181 2.57 4.70 17.80
CA VAL A 181 2.66 5.83 16.86
C VAL A 181 3.99 6.59 17.00
N HIS A 182 4.59 6.61 18.20
CA HIS A 182 5.85 7.34 18.46
C HIS A 182 7.11 6.48 18.51
N ASN A 183 7.02 5.18 18.20
CA ASN A 183 8.21 4.35 18.07
C ASN A 183 8.34 3.80 16.64
N PRO A 184 8.75 4.65 15.67
CA PRO A 184 8.95 4.24 14.27
C PRO A 184 10.03 3.15 14.12
N GLY A 185 10.80 2.90 15.18
CA GLY A 185 11.87 1.91 15.21
C GLY A 185 11.45 0.46 15.48
N ILE A 186 10.22 0.17 15.93
CA ILE A 186 9.90 -1.21 16.37
C ILE A 186 8.68 -1.83 15.67
N HIS A 187 7.63 -1.10 15.25
CA HIS A 187 6.44 -1.78 14.69
C HIS A 187 5.75 -1.04 13.52
N ASN A 188 6.49 -0.80 12.43
CA ASN A 188 5.93 -0.48 11.11
C ASN A 188 5.36 -1.73 10.43
N HIS A 189 4.38 -2.36 11.07
CA HIS A 189 3.67 -3.53 10.55
C HIS A 189 2.67 -3.08 9.49
N HIS A 190 3.18 -2.83 8.31
CA HIS A 190 2.41 -2.68 7.08
C HIS A 190 2.16 -4.08 6.46
N SER A 191 1.24 -4.23 5.52
CA SER A 191 0.94 -5.48 4.81
C SER A 191 2.23 -6.19 4.37
N CYS A 192 2.21 -7.53 4.22
CA CYS A 192 3.35 -8.24 3.66
C CYS A 192 3.71 -7.73 2.23
N TRP A 193 2.79 -7.04 1.55
CA TRP A 193 3.00 -6.39 0.25
C TRP A 193 3.23 -4.87 0.32
N ASP A 194 3.50 -4.31 1.50
CA ASP A 194 3.96 -2.93 1.64
C ASP A 194 5.45 -2.78 1.32
N LEU A 195 5.80 -1.69 0.63
CA LEU A 195 7.19 -1.36 0.38
C LEU A 195 7.85 -0.90 1.68
N PRO A 196 9.06 -1.40 2.01
CA PRO A 196 9.88 -0.84 3.08
C PRO A 196 10.04 0.68 2.92
N GLY A 197 10.13 1.42 4.03
CA GLY A 197 10.20 2.89 4.01
C GLY A 197 11.29 3.44 3.07
N PHE A 198 12.47 2.82 3.04
CA PHE A 198 13.55 3.20 2.10
C PHE A 198 13.17 3.02 0.64
N ALA A 199 12.38 1.98 0.32
CA ALA A 199 11.98 1.73 -1.05
C ALA A 199 10.89 2.70 -1.52
N GLN A 200 10.13 3.29 -0.59
CA GLN A 200 9.20 4.37 -0.88
C GLN A 200 9.92 5.64 -1.36
N CYS A 201 11.14 5.91 -0.90
CA CYS A 201 11.93 7.05 -1.40
C CYS A 201 12.19 6.95 -2.91
N LEU A 202 12.55 5.75 -3.39
CA LEU A 202 12.75 5.51 -4.82
C LEU A 202 11.45 5.65 -5.59
N MET A 203 10.34 5.20 -5.01
CA MET A 203 9.02 5.41 -5.61
C MET A 203 8.71 6.90 -5.79
N MET A 204 9.03 7.77 -4.81
CA MET A 204 8.79 9.22 -4.95
C MET A 204 9.67 9.82 -6.03
N PHE A 205 10.93 9.42 -6.06
CA PHE A 205 11.87 9.81 -7.10
C PHE A 205 11.36 9.43 -8.49
N LEU A 206 10.93 8.17 -8.69
CA LEU A 206 10.47 7.69 -9.99
C LEU A 206 9.15 8.33 -10.47
N VAL A 207 8.30 8.81 -9.55
CA VAL A 207 7.05 9.50 -9.91
C VAL A 207 7.33 10.87 -10.54
N THR A 208 8.44 11.52 -10.17
CA THR A 208 8.88 12.80 -10.75
C THR A 208 9.99 12.64 -11.80
N ALA A 209 10.63 11.47 -11.87
CA ALA A 209 11.72 11.19 -12.81
C ALA A 209 11.26 11.12 -14.28
N GLY A 210 12.25 11.20 -15.17
CA GLY A 210 12.05 11.01 -16.60
C GLY A 210 11.56 9.60 -16.94
N ARG A 211 10.85 9.47 -18.06
CA ARG A 211 10.35 8.19 -18.60
C ARG A 211 11.43 7.11 -18.71
N GLU A 212 12.66 7.52 -18.96
CA GLU A 212 13.81 6.63 -19.15
C GLU A 212 14.20 5.89 -17.86
N ASP A 213 14.19 6.55 -16.70
CA ASP A 213 14.48 5.89 -15.43
C ASP A 213 13.38 4.88 -15.07
N ILE A 214 12.12 5.25 -15.28
CA ILE A 214 10.98 4.32 -15.13
C ILE A 214 11.16 3.12 -16.05
N ARG A 215 11.53 3.34 -17.32
CA ARG A 215 11.79 2.26 -18.29
C ARG A 215 12.88 1.31 -17.80
N ARG A 216 14.01 1.83 -17.32
CA ARG A 216 15.11 1.01 -16.78
C ARG A 216 14.66 0.14 -15.61
N VAL A 217 13.85 0.68 -14.69
CA VAL A 217 13.31 -0.08 -13.55
C VAL A 217 12.32 -1.16 -14.00
N VAL A 218 11.41 -0.82 -14.92
CA VAL A 218 10.43 -1.78 -15.49
C VAL A 218 11.15 -2.92 -16.22
N GLU A 219 12.14 -2.60 -17.06
CA GLU A 219 12.95 -3.60 -17.76
C GLU A 219 13.71 -4.50 -16.80
N HIS A 220 14.32 -3.93 -15.76
CA HIS A 220 15.00 -4.71 -14.73
C HIS A 220 14.04 -5.69 -14.03
N ILE A 221 12.85 -5.24 -13.62
CA ILE A 221 11.83 -6.10 -13.02
C ILE A 221 11.44 -7.22 -13.98
N LEU A 222 11.11 -6.90 -15.24
CA LEU A 222 10.68 -7.89 -16.21
C LEU A 222 11.76 -8.92 -16.55
N LEU A 223 13.01 -8.48 -16.69
CA LEU A 223 14.17 -9.36 -16.87
C LEU A 223 14.34 -10.29 -15.68
N SER A 224 14.10 -9.82 -14.45
CA SER A 224 14.17 -10.65 -13.24
C SER A 224 13.00 -11.63 -13.08
N LEU A 225 11.81 -11.30 -13.61
CA LEU A 225 10.63 -12.18 -13.56
C LEU A 225 10.65 -13.27 -14.65
N THR A 226 11.11 -12.93 -15.85
CA THR A 226 11.00 -13.77 -17.06
C THR A 226 11.56 -15.19 -16.89
N PRO A 227 12.74 -15.40 -16.27
CA PRO A 227 13.31 -16.75 -16.10
C PRO A 227 12.42 -17.69 -15.28
N PHE A 228 11.67 -17.14 -14.32
CA PHE A 228 10.77 -17.90 -13.44
C PHE A 228 9.41 -18.17 -14.09
N ALA A 229 9.06 -17.45 -15.17
CA ALA A 229 7.81 -17.64 -15.91
C ALA A 229 7.88 -18.80 -16.93
N LYS A 230 8.99 -19.56 -16.99
CA LYS A 230 9.08 -20.78 -17.80
C LYS A 230 8.33 -21.93 -17.09
N GLU A 231 7.84 -22.89 -17.86
CA GLU A 231 7.18 -24.09 -17.30
C GLU A 231 8.10 -24.90 -16.38
N PHE A 232 9.38 -24.98 -16.75
CA PHE A 232 10.44 -25.61 -15.97
C PHE A 232 11.64 -24.65 -15.88
N PRO A 233 11.63 -23.71 -14.92
CA PRO A 233 12.72 -22.75 -14.77
C PRO A 233 13.99 -23.49 -14.36
N SER A 234 15.04 -23.40 -15.19
CA SER A 234 16.31 -24.05 -14.92
C SER A 234 17.18 -23.21 -13.99
N SER A 235 18.02 -23.85 -13.17
CA SER A 235 18.99 -23.13 -12.33
C SER A 235 19.91 -22.23 -13.16
N LYS A 236 20.27 -22.64 -14.39
CA LYS A 236 21.08 -21.84 -15.32
C LYS A 236 20.36 -20.57 -15.75
N ASP A 237 19.06 -20.66 -16.03
CA ASP A 237 18.25 -19.52 -16.43
C ASP A 237 18.03 -18.55 -15.27
N THR A 238 17.87 -19.02 -14.03
CA THR A 238 17.65 -18.13 -12.87
C THR A 238 18.94 -17.64 -12.21
N GLN A 239 20.08 -18.27 -12.53
CA GLN A 239 21.38 -17.98 -11.92
C GLN A 239 21.80 -16.52 -12.08
N HIS A 240 21.55 -15.89 -13.23
CA HIS A 240 21.92 -14.50 -13.43
C HIS A 240 21.15 -13.57 -12.46
N VAL A 241 19.85 -13.82 -12.23
CA VAL A 241 19.06 -13.07 -11.25
C VAL A 241 19.63 -13.26 -9.85
N ILE A 242 19.91 -14.50 -9.48
CA ILE A 242 20.48 -14.85 -8.17
C ILE A 242 21.87 -14.24 -7.95
N GLN A 243 22.72 -14.21 -8.97
CA GLN A 243 24.06 -13.63 -8.91
C GLN A 243 24.02 -12.14 -8.58
N TYR A 244 23.07 -11.41 -9.13
CA TYR A 244 22.91 -9.98 -8.85
C TYR A 244 22.10 -9.69 -7.57
N HIS A 245 21.40 -10.68 -7.03
CA HIS A 245 20.55 -10.55 -5.85
C HIS A 245 20.74 -11.74 -4.89
N PRO A 246 21.92 -11.86 -4.24
CA PRO A 246 22.27 -13.01 -3.43
C PRO A 246 21.33 -13.25 -2.24
N HIS A 247 20.64 -12.22 -1.75
CA HIS A 247 19.68 -12.39 -0.66
C HIS A 247 18.41 -13.11 -1.09
N LEU A 248 18.08 -13.19 -2.39
CA LEU A 248 16.92 -13.95 -2.87
C LEU A 248 16.95 -15.42 -2.47
N LEU A 249 18.14 -15.99 -2.24
CA LEU A 249 18.30 -17.40 -1.86
C LEU A 249 18.17 -17.66 -0.36
N LYS A 250 18.30 -16.64 0.50
CA LYS A 250 18.51 -16.82 1.94
C LYS A 250 17.22 -16.92 2.78
N GLY A 251 16.05 -16.98 2.14
CA GLY A 251 14.77 -16.95 2.84
C GLY A 251 13.71 -17.91 2.30
N ALA A 252 12.65 -18.09 3.09
CA ALA A 252 11.49 -18.93 2.78
C ALA A 252 10.55 -18.34 1.72
N LEU A 253 10.78 -17.09 1.30
CA LEU A 253 9.97 -16.39 0.30
C LEU A 253 10.41 -16.75 -1.13
N HIS A 254 9.49 -16.58 -2.08
CA HIS A 254 9.81 -16.77 -3.49
C HIS A 254 10.78 -15.68 -4.00
N PRO A 255 11.77 -15.99 -4.87
CA PRO A 255 12.80 -15.04 -5.31
C PRO A 255 12.23 -13.85 -6.08
N ILE A 256 11.07 -14.02 -6.71
CA ILE A 256 10.49 -12.94 -7.50
C ILE A 256 9.71 -11.91 -6.67
N ARG A 257 9.46 -12.21 -5.40
CA ARG A 257 8.58 -11.41 -4.52
C ARG A 257 8.98 -9.94 -4.44
N PRO A 258 10.27 -9.55 -4.26
CA PRO A 258 10.69 -8.15 -4.22
C PRO A 258 10.36 -7.37 -5.50
N PHE A 259 10.43 -8.04 -6.65
CA PHE A 259 10.14 -7.42 -7.94
C PHE A 259 8.64 -7.21 -8.15
N ILE A 260 7.81 -8.21 -7.80
CA ILE A 260 6.34 -8.05 -7.81
C ILE A 260 5.92 -6.98 -6.82
N LEU A 261 6.50 -6.99 -5.61
CA LEU A 261 6.27 -6.00 -4.57
C LEU A 261 6.50 -4.58 -5.10
N PHE A 262 7.68 -4.31 -5.67
CA PHE A 262 7.97 -2.99 -6.21
C PHE A 262 7.09 -2.64 -7.41
N ALA A 263 6.82 -3.61 -8.29
CA ALA A 263 5.96 -3.41 -9.46
C ALA A 263 4.55 -2.95 -9.06
N ILE A 264 3.95 -3.56 -8.02
CA ILE A 264 2.62 -3.19 -7.49
C ILE A 264 2.55 -1.69 -7.20
N HIS A 265 3.51 -1.18 -6.44
CA HIS A 265 3.55 0.23 -6.04
C HIS A 265 3.90 1.14 -7.21
N LEU A 266 4.76 0.68 -8.12
CA LEU A 266 5.17 1.43 -9.30
C LEU A 266 4.02 1.64 -10.29
N VAL A 267 3.27 0.59 -10.63
CA VAL A 267 2.10 0.70 -11.53
C VAL A 267 0.99 1.49 -10.88
N TYR A 268 0.85 1.43 -9.56
CA TYR A 268 -0.14 2.23 -8.85
C TYR A 268 0.19 3.73 -8.92
N SER A 269 1.47 4.07 -8.83
CA SER A 269 1.90 5.47 -8.72
C SER A 269 2.19 6.13 -10.07
N SER A 270 2.43 5.34 -11.13
CA SER A 270 2.81 5.84 -12.45
C SER A 270 2.05 5.12 -13.57
N GLU A 271 1.22 5.88 -14.29
CA GLU A 271 0.59 5.39 -15.51
C GLU A 271 1.64 5.00 -16.57
N VAL A 272 2.72 5.77 -16.69
CA VAL A 272 3.82 5.50 -17.63
C VAL A 272 4.42 4.12 -17.34
N ALA A 273 4.64 3.79 -16.07
CA ALA A 273 5.12 2.47 -15.69
C ALA A 273 4.12 1.38 -16.06
N ALA A 274 2.83 1.56 -15.76
CA ALA A 274 1.78 0.62 -16.17
C ALA A 274 1.79 0.38 -17.69
N ARG A 275 1.91 1.44 -18.50
CA ARG A 275 2.00 1.32 -19.97
C ARG A 275 3.21 0.50 -20.40
N LEU A 276 4.37 0.75 -19.79
CA LEU A 276 5.62 0.04 -20.10
C LEU A 276 5.53 -1.43 -19.72
N PHE A 277 4.98 -1.75 -18.54
CA PHE A 277 4.79 -3.14 -18.11
C PHE A 277 3.88 -3.91 -19.08
N ILE A 278 2.74 -3.32 -19.47
CA ILE A 278 1.82 -3.94 -20.44
C ILE A 278 2.51 -4.14 -21.79
N LYS A 279 3.14 -3.10 -22.34
CA LYS A 279 3.83 -3.15 -23.64
C LYS A 279 4.92 -4.23 -23.67
N ASN A 280 5.61 -4.43 -22.55
CA ASN A 280 6.69 -5.40 -22.43
C ASN A 280 6.21 -6.78 -21.90
N GLY A 281 4.90 -7.07 -21.97
CA GLY A 281 4.39 -8.43 -21.80
C GLY A 281 4.21 -8.91 -20.36
N ILE A 282 4.06 -8.01 -19.37
CA ILE A 282 3.85 -8.40 -17.96
C ILE A 282 2.67 -9.37 -17.79
N LEU A 283 1.59 -9.21 -18.55
CA LEU A 283 0.39 -10.05 -18.44
C LEU A 283 0.70 -11.51 -18.79
N ILE A 284 1.50 -11.73 -19.83
CA ILE A 284 1.94 -13.07 -20.24
C ILE A 284 2.82 -13.68 -19.13
N ILE A 285 3.72 -12.89 -18.56
CA ILE A 285 4.61 -13.32 -17.47
C ILE A 285 3.78 -13.72 -16.24
N LEU A 286 2.83 -12.89 -15.80
CA LEU A 286 1.98 -13.19 -14.65
C LEU A 286 1.09 -14.41 -14.89
N GLY A 287 0.49 -14.53 -16.08
CA GLY A 287 -0.30 -15.70 -16.46
C GLY A 287 0.51 -16.99 -16.42
N ARG A 288 1.75 -16.98 -16.94
CA ARG A 288 2.64 -18.15 -16.88
C ARG A 288 3.10 -18.48 -15.46
N LEU A 289 3.51 -17.48 -14.68
CA LEU A 289 3.85 -17.67 -13.27
C LEU A 289 2.71 -18.34 -12.50
N TRP A 290 1.48 -17.92 -12.77
CA TRP A 290 0.28 -18.49 -12.16
C TRP A 290 0.03 -19.93 -12.60
N VAL A 291 -0.01 -20.19 -13.91
CA VAL A 291 -0.29 -21.52 -14.48
C VAL A 291 0.75 -22.54 -14.06
N HIS A 292 2.00 -22.11 -13.85
CA HIS A 292 3.09 -22.96 -13.41
C HIS A 292 3.22 -23.04 -11.88
N ASP A 293 2.29 -22.47 -11.09
CA ASP A 293 2.35 -22.43 -9.62
C ASP A 293 3.69 -21.89 -9.09
N PHE A 294 4.17 -20.82 -9.72
CA PHE A 294 5.37 -20.08 -9.33
C PHE A 294 6.60 -20.98 -9.19
N ARG A 295 6.85 -21.93 -10.10
CA ARG A 295 7.98 -22.86 -9.95
C ARG A 295 9.32 -22.14 -9.70
N ASP A 296 10.12 -22.75 -8.85
CA ASP A 296 11.48 -22.33 -8.53
C ASP A 296 12.43 -23.54 -8.63
N PRO A 297 13.60 -23.38 -9.25
CA PRO A 297 14.64 -24.41 -9.29
C PRO A 297 15.21 -24.80 -7.92
N ARG A 298 14.99 -24.02 -6.84
CA ARG A 298 15.36 -24.40 -5.46
C ARG A 298 14.59 -25.61 -4.91
N GLY A 299 13.55 -26.06 -5.61
CA GLY A 299 12.73 -27.20 -5.19
C GLY A 299 11.52 -26.80 -4.33
N ALA A 300 10.92 -27.77 -3.64
CA ALA A 300 9.63 -27.62 -2.96
C ALA A 300 9.72 -26.86 -1.62
N GLY A 301 10.92 -26.54 -1.11
CA GLY A 301 11.11 -26.02 0.26
C GLY A 301 10.40 -24.69 0.58
N TRP A 302 10.14 -23.85 -0.42
CA TRP A 302 9.35 -22.61 -0.26
C TRP A 302 7.90 -22.77 -0.71
N ARG A 303 7.53 -23.90 -1.35
CA ARG A 303 6.18 -24.17 -1.91
C ARG A 303 5.20 -24.64 -0.85
N THR A 304 5.25 -24.06 0.34
CA THR A 304 4.16 -24.24 1.29
C THR A 304 2.91 -23.59 0.70
N GLU A 305 1.73 -24.16 0.95
CA GLU A 305 0.47 -23.58 0.48
C GLU A 305 0.30 -22.10 0.86
N PRO A 306 0.69 -21.64 2.08
CA PRO A 306 0.69 -20.22 2.44
C PRO A 306 1.60 -19.34 1.57
N ALA A 307 2.81 -19.80 1.24
CA ALA A 307 3.75 -19.02 0.42
C ALA A 307 3.30 -18.92 -1.05
N LEU A 308 2.71 -19.98 -1.60
CA LEU A 308 2.08 -19.94 -2.93
C LEU A 308 0.89 -18.98 -2.95
N ASN A 309 0.07 -19.00 -1.89
CA ASN A 309 -1.06 -18.09 -1.74
C ASN A 309 -0.61 -16.62 -1.60
N ASP A 310 0.46 -16.33 -0.86
CA ASP A 310 1.06 -14.98 -0.80
C ASP A 310 1.43 -14.49 -2.21
N MET A 311 2.12 -15.31 -2.99
CA MET A 311 2.50 -14.96 -4.37
C MET A 311 1.31 -14.72 -5.29
N ARG A 312 0.25 -15.55 -5.18
CA ARG A 312 -1.01 -15.35 -5.90
C ARG A 312 -1.66 -14.01 -5.54
N VAL A 313 -1.69 -13.65 -4.25
CA VAL A 313 -2.19 -12.34 -3.81
C VAL A 313 -1.35 -11.21 -4.40
N GLY A 314 -0.02 -11.30 -4.38
CA GLY A 314 0.86 -10.33 -5.03
C GLY A 314 0.56 -10.14 -6.52
N CYS A 315 0.34 -11.23 -7.26
CA CYS A 315 -0.07 -11.16 -8.67
C CYS A 315 -1.42 -10.45 -8.85
N LEU A 316 -2.42 -10.76 -8.03
CA LEU A 316 -3.73 -10.11 -8.10
C LEU A 316 -3.67 -8.62 -7.73
N LEU A 317 -2.85 -8.24 -6.75
CA LEU A 317 -2.59 -6.84 -6.42
C LEU A 317 -1.92 -6.10 -7.58
N LEU A 318 -0.94 -6.72 -8.25
CA LEU A 318 -0.28 -6.12 -9.42
C LEU A 318 -1.25 -5.96 -10.59
N LEU A 319 -2.06 -6.98 -10.88
CA LEU A 319 -3.13 -6.89 -11.89
C LEU A 319 -4.15 -5.82 -11.52
N GLY A 320 -4.51 -5.69 -10.24
CA GLY A 320 -5.37 -4.61 -9.74
C GLY A 320 -4.78 -3.22 -9.99
N GLY A 321 -3.45 -3.08 -9.88
CA GLY A 321 -2.74 -1.82 -10.17
C GLY A 321 -2.73 -1.51 -11.66
N LEU A 322 -2.45 -2.51 -12.49
CA LEU A 322 -2.50 -2.40 -13.96
C LEU A 322 -3.92 -2.10 -14.46
N ALA A 323 -4.95 -2.69 -13.83
CA ALA A 323 -6.36 -2.52 -14.18
C ALA A 323 -6.87 -1.08 -14.05
N ARG A 324 -6.17 -0.23 -13.29
CA ARG A 324 -6.48 1.22 -13.21
C ARG A 324 -6.20 1.94 -14.52
N HIS A 325 -5.33 1.38 -15.35
CA HIS A 325 -4.86 1.98 -16.59
C HIS A 325 -5.23 1.12 -17.81
N TYR A 326 -5.47 -0.19 -17.62
CA TYR A 326 -5.65 -1.16 -18.69
C TYR A 326 -6.72 -2.21 -18.34
N PRO A 327 -7.91 -2.16 -18.96
CA PRO A 327 -9.02 -3.09 -18.67
C PRO A 327 -8.65 -4.57 -18.82
N ALA A 328 -7.80 -4.94 -19.78
CA ALA A 328 -7.35 -6.33 -19.98
C ALA A 328 -6.68 -6.95 -18.74
N ALA A 329 -6.04 -6.14 -17.89
CA ALA A 329 -5.46 -6.64 -16.63
C ALA A 329 -6.55 -7.04 -15.61
N ARG A 330 -7.72 -6.37 -15.65
CA ARG A 330 -8.90 -6.73 -14.85
C ARG A 330 -9.45 -8.08 -15.29
N GLU A 331 -9.64 -8.26 -16.59
CA GLU A 331 -10.11 -9.51 -17.19
C GLU A 331 -9.20 -10.69 -16.84
N MET A 332 -7.89 -10.49 -16.89
CA MET A 332 -6.93 -11.50 -16.45
C MET A 332 -7.08 -11.80 -14.96
N ALA A 333 -7.22 -10.78 -14.08
CA ALA A 333 -7.42 -11.02 -12.65
C ALA A 333 -8.70 -11.82 -12.37
N ASP A 334 -9.79 -11.49 -13.06
CA ASP A 334 -11.06 -12.21 -12.98
C ASP A 334 -10.89 -13.68 -13.42
N HIS A 335 -10.25 -13.90 -14.57
CA HIS A 335 -10.02 -15.23 -15.11
C HIS A 335 -9.17 -16.10 -14.17
N LEU A 336 -8.06 -15.55 -13.65
CA LEU A 336 -7.18 -16.27 -12.73
C LEU A 336 -7.89 -16.60 -11.41
N LEU A 337 -8.72 -15.69 -10.89
CA LEU A 337 -9.52 -15.93 -9.70
C LEU A 337 -10.60 -17.00 -9.95
N GLN A 338 -11.26 -16.97 -11.11
CA GLN A 338 -12.22 -18.00 -11.51
C GLN A 338 -11.58 -19.38 -11.59
N GLN A 339 -10.37 -19.48 -12.16
CA GLN A 339 -9.63 -20.74 -12.20
C GLN A 339 -9.35 -21.28 -10.79
N LEU A 340 -9.00 -20.43 -9.82
CA LEU A 340 -8.81 -20.86 -8.43
C LEU A 340 -10.12 -21.35 -7.80
N VAL A 341 -11.20 -20.58 -7.96
CA VAL A 341 -12.52 -20.95 -7.42
C VAL A 341 -13.00 -22.28 -8.00
N ALA A 342 -12.73 -22.54 -9.30
CA ALA A 342 -13.11 -23.77 -9.98
C ALA A 342 -12.25 -24.98 -9.59
N LYS A 343 -10.94 -24.78 -9.33
CA LYS A 343 -10.00 -25.87 -9.01
C LYS A 343 -10.00 -26.29 -7.54
N ASP A 344 -10.47 -25.45 -6.63
CA ASP A 344 -10.41 -25.73 -5.20
C ASP A 344 -11.49 -24.94 -4.45
N ALA A 345 -12.49 -25.66 -3.93
CA ALA A 345 -13.73 -25.16 -3.33
C ALA A 345 -13.52 -23.85 -2.55
N LYS A 346 -14.28 -22.79 -2.90
CA LYS A 346 -14.36 -21.41 -2.34
C LYS A 346 -13.67 -21.15 -0.99
N GLN A 347 -13.77 -22.08 -0.05
CA GLN A 347 -13.07 -22.13 1.22
C GLN A 347 -11.53 -22.02 1.11
N LYS A 348 -10.86 -22.61 0.10
CA LYS A 348 -9.41 -22.42 -0.10
C LYS A 348 -9.05 -21.02 -0.59
N VAL A 349 -9.91 -20.40 -1.41
CA VAL A 349 -9.76 -18.99 -1.79
C VAL A 349 -10.02 -18.07 -0.59
N GLN A 350 -10.98 -18.40 0.27
CA GLN A 350 -11.16 -17.71 1.55
C GLN A 350 -9.95 -17.90 2.47
N THR A 351 -9.36 -19.08 2.51
CA THR A 351 -8.11 -19.36 3.23
C THR A 351 -6.94 -18.58 2.64
N MET A 352 -6.87 -18.39 1.32
CA MET A 352 -5.90 -17.49 0.68
C MET A 352 -6.13 -16.02 1.09
N LEU A 353 -7.38 -15.58 1.24
CA LEU A 353 -7.73 -14.26 1.77
C LEU A 353 -7.38 -14.08 3.26
N LEU A 354 -7.40 -15.17 4.04
CA LEU A 354 -7.07 -15.21 5.47
C LEU A 354 -5.55 -15.36 5.73
N LEU A 355 -4.90 -16.26 4.98
CA LEU A 355 -3.52 -16.73 5.17
C LEU A 355 -2.54 -16.19 4.13
N GLY A 356 -2.97 -15.32 3.24
CA GLY A 356 -2.16 -14.76 2.14
C GLY A 356 -0.96 -13.91 2.58
N GLY A 357 -0.52 -14.01 3.83
CA GLY A 357 0.83 -13.69 4.22
C GLY A 357 1.40 -14.90 4.96
N CYS A 358 2.46 -15.50 4.39
CA CYS A 358 3.27 -16.45 5.13
C CYS A 358 3.71 -15.77 6.43
N GLU A 359 3.20 -16.23 7.58
CA GLU A 359 3.49 -15.74 8.94
C GLU A 359 3.03 -14.30 9.29
N ASN A 360 2.70 -13.46 8.29
CA ASN A 360 2.28 -12.06 8.46
C ASN A 360 0.88 -11.81 7.87
N MET A 361 -0.19 -12.06 8.63
CA MET A 361 -1.60 -11.93 8.19
C MET A 361 -2.12 -10.48 7.98
N CYS A 362 -1.28 -9.56 7.47
CA CYS A 362 -1.40 -8.11 7.70
C CYS A 362 -2.14 -7.29 6.61
N HIS A 363 -2.78 -7.90 5.61
CA HIS A 363 -3.34 -7.16 4.45
C HIS A 363 -4.35 -6.06 4.81
N TYR A 364 -5.14 -6.28 5.86
CA TYR A 364 -6.18 -5.35 6.29
C TYR A 364 -5.67 -4.24 7.22
N LYS A 365 -4.50 -4.42 7.87
CA LYS A 365 -3.85 -3.38 8.69
C LYS A 365 -3.45 -2.17 7.85
N GLY A 366 -3.02 -2.39 6.61
CA GLY A 366 -2.70 -1.33 5.65
C GLY A 366 -3.90 -0.42 5.35
N LEU A 367 -5.11 -0.99 5.22
CA LEU A 367 -6.34 -0.22 5.07
C LEU A 367 -6.59 0.69 6.28
N SER A 368 -6.44 0.16 7.50
CA SER A 368 -6.72 0.86 8.76
C SER A 368 -5.69 1.94 9.11
N ASN A 369 -4.41 1.61 9.08
CA ASN A 369 -3.33 2.52 9.44
C ASN A 369 -3.26 3.72 8.48
N ILE A 370 -3.54 3.53 7.18
CA ILE A 370 -3.50 4.61 6.17
C ILE A 370 -4.79 5.44 6.19
N ALA A 371 -5.93 4.85 6.54
CA ALA A 371 -7.16 5.59 6.80
C ALA A 371 -7.01 6.52 8.01
N CYS A 372 -6.29 6.08 9.05
CA CYS A 372 -6.06 6.84 10.28
C CYS A 372 -4.89 7.84 10.19
N ALA A 373 -3.76 7.44 9.59
CA ALA A 373 -2.56 8.28 9.44
C ALA A 373 -2.55 9.00 8.08
N SER A 374 -3.12 10.20 8.04
CA SER A 374 -2.60 11.35 7.26
C SER A 374 -1.67 11.06 6.06
N CYS A 375 -2.18 10.64 4.88
CA CYS A 375 -1.40 10.49 3.63
C CYS A 375 -0.60 11.77 3.30
N PRO A 376 0.67 11.61 2.87
CA PRO A 376 1.14 12.34 1.70
C PRO A 376 1.67 11.35 0.64
N THR A 377 0.99 11.37 -0.50
CA THR A 377 1.50 11.04 -1.84
C THR A 377 1.88 9.62 -2.28
N LEU A 378 2.31 8.67 -1.42
CA LEU A 378 2.60 7.27 -1.86
C LEU A 378 1.87 6.15 -1.11
N LEU A 379 1.45 6.40 0.13
CA LEU A 379 0.89 5.35 1.01
C LEU A 379 -0.51 4.89 0.61
N CYS A 380 -1.18 5.54 -0.35
CA CYS A 380 -2.58 5.26 -0.65
C CYS A 380 -2.77 4.08 -1.68
N ALA A 381 -1.69 3.40 -2.08
CA ALA A 381 -1.66 2.32 -3.09
C ALA A 381 -2.37 1.03 -2.66
N ILE A 382 -1.90 0.43 -1.57
CA ILE A 382 -2.39 -0.87 -1.12
C ILE A 382 -3.84 -0.83 -0.68
N PRO A 383 -4.33 0.18 0.06
CA PRO A 383 -5.76 0.30 0.34
C PRO A 383 -6.65 0.16 -0.90
N SER A 384 -6.28 0.85 -1.98
CA SER A 384 -7.05 0.82 -3.23
C SER A 384 -6.99 -0.54 -3.94
N LEU A 385 -5.83 -1.21 -3.87
CA LEU A 385 -5.63 -2.52 -4.48
C LEU A 385 -6.31 -3.62 -3.69
N THR A 386 -6.28 -3.54 -2.36
CA THR A 386 -7.04 -4.42 -1.47
C THR A 386 -8.53 -4.25 -1.71
N LEU A 387 -9.04 -3.02 -1.86
CA LEU A 387 -10.45 -2.79 -2.23
C LEU A 387 -10.79 -3.35 -3.62
N CYS A 388 -9.91 -3.16 -4.60
CA CYS A 388 -10.06 -3.74 -5.95
C CYS A 388 -10.11 -5.27 -5.91
N PHE A 389 -9.27 -5.88 -5.06
CA PHE A 389 -9.23 -7.32 -4.86
C PHE A 389 -10.47 -7.84 -4.13
N MET A 390 -10.91 -7.17 -3.06
CA MET A 390 -12.18 -7.45 -2.39
C MET A 390 -13.36 -7.36 -3.37
N GLU A 391 -13.40 -6.33 -4.20
CA GLU A 391 -14.40 -6.16 -5.27
C GLU A 391 -14.38 -7.34 -6.24
N THR A 392 -13.20 -7.80 -6.69
CA THR A 392 -13.07 -9.00 -7.55
C THR A 392 -13.60 -10.24 -6.86
N CYS A 393 -13.20 -10.50 -5.61
CA CYS A 393 -13.64 -11.65 -4.83
C CYS A 393 -15.16 -11.71 -4.69
N LEU A 394 -15.76 -10.59 -4.29
CA LEU A 394 -17.21 -10.48 -4.15
C LEU A 394 -17.91 -10.69 -5.49
N THR A 395 -17.41 -10.10 -6.58
CA THR A 395 -18.02 -10.29 -7.91
C THR A 395 -18.05 -11.77 -8.34
N GLN A 396 -17.07 -12.56 -7.89
CA GLN A 396 -16.96 -14.01 -8.11
C GLN A 396 -17.60 -14.86 -6.99
N CYS A 397 -18.44 -14.28 -6.13
CA CYS A 397 -19.09 -14.94 -4.99
C CYS A 397 -18.12 -15.60 -4.00
N VAL A 398 -16.97 -14.99 -3.78
CA VAL A 398 -16.04 -15.35 -2.71
C VAL A 398 -16.33 -14.46 -1.50
N ARG A 399 -16.83 -15.06 -0.41
CA ARG A 399 -17.08 -14.36 0.87
C ARG A 399 -15.78 -13.74 1.39
N ILE A 400 -15.86 -12.49 1.87
CA ILE A 400 -14.78 -11.89 2.64
C ILE A 400 -14.87 -12.41 4.08
N PRO A 401 -13.80 -12.98 4.64
CA PRO A 401 -13.83 -13.52 6.00
C PRO A 401 -14.17 -12.45 7.04
N GLU A 402 -14.98 -12.83 8.03
CA GLU A 402 -15.52 -11.92 9.06
C GLU A 402 -14.73 -11.98 10.37
N ALA A 403 -13.75 -12.88 10.48
CA ALA A 403 -12.99 -13.05 11.70
C ALA A 403 -12.33 -11.72 12.10
N ALA A 404 -12.50 -11.35 13.38
CA ALA A 404 -11.76 -10.27 14.02
C ALA A 404 -10.26 -10.62 13.93
N HIS A 405 -9.63 -10.19 12.85
CA HIS A 405 -8.20 -10.32 12.71
C HIS A 405 -7.56 -9.42 13.76
N ILE A 406 -6.35 -9.81 14.16
CA ILE A 406 -5.41 -9.04 14.98
C ILE A 406 -5.19 -7.60 14.42
N TYR A 407 -5.65 -7.36 13.20
CA TYR A 407 -5.39 -6.22 12.33
C TYR A 407 -6.62 -5.39 11.96
N GLY A 408 -7.81 -5.70 12.51
CA GLY A 408 -9.05 -4.95 12.31
C GLY A 408 -10.09 -5.66 11.43
N GLU A 409 -11.29 -5.08 11.35
CA GLU A 409 -12.42 -5.59 10.56
C GLU A 409 -12.47 -4.93 9.17
N PRO A 410 -12.49 -5.68 8.06
CA PRO A 410 -12.42 -5.12 6.70
C PRO A 410 -13.57 -4.16 6.41
N TRP A 411 -14.77 -4.48 6.88
CA TRP A 411 -15.98 -3.68 6.67
C TRP A 411 -15.96 -2.38 7.49
N VAL A 412 -15.34 -2.38 8.67
CA VAL A 412 -15.13 -1.17 9.46
C VAL A 412 -14.24 -0.20 8.68
N GLU A 413 -13.20 -0.71 8.02
CA GLU A 413 -12.29 0.12 7.23
C GLU A 413 -12.90 0.64 5.94
N VAL A 414 -13.68 -0.17 5.23
CA VAL A 414 -14.48 0.30 4.08
C VAL A 414 -15.36 1.48 4.51
N MET A 415 -16.04 1.36 5.66
CA MET A 415 -16.87 2.44 6.20
C MET A 415 -16.05 3.67 6.62
N ASN A 416 -14.87 3.50 7.22
CA ASN A 416 -13.98 4.60 7.58
C ASN A 416 -13.50 5.37 6.34
N ILE A 417 -13.14 4.67 5.27
CA ILE A 417 -12.71 5.26 3.99
C ILE A 417 -13.86 6.10 3.41
N LEU A 418 -15.08 5.54 3.36
CA LEU A 418 -16.26 6.23 2.82
C LEU A 418 -16.67 7.44 3.67
N ALA A 419 -16.60 7.31 4.99
CA ALA A 419 -16.93 8.38 5.94
C ALA A 419 -15.86 9.48 6.02
N SER A 420 -14.67 9.26 5.45
CA SER A 420 -13.58 10.22 5.50
C SER A 420 -13.98 11.56 4.85
N PRO A 421 -13.77 12.70 5.53
CA PRO A 421 -14.11 14.04 5.01
C PRO A 421 -13.16 14.50 3.90
N ARG A 422 -12.13 13.72 3.56
CA ARG A 422 -11.12 14.09 2.56
C ARG A 422 -11.70 14.04 1.14
N THR A 423 -11.56 15.14 0.42
CA THR A 423 -12.12 15.35 -0.94
C THR A 423 -11.05 15.48 -2.03
N LYS A 424 -9.76 15.32 -1.70
CA LYS A 424 -8.69 15.38 -2.71
C LYS A 424 -8.92 14.31 -3.79
N GLU A 425 -8.62 14.63 -5.05
CA GLU A 425 -8.89 13.75 -6.20
C GLU A 425 -8.35 12.32 -6.04
N LYS A 426 -7.13 12.17 -5.51
CA LYS A 426 -6.53 10.85 -5.24
C LYS A 426 -7.32 10.05 -4.19
N TYR A 427 -7.94 10.73 -3.21
CA TYR A 427 -8.81 10.10 -2.21
C TYR A 427 -10.16 9.68 -2.81
N LEU A 428 -10.70 10.45 -3.76
CA LEU A 428 -11.95 10.10 -4.43
C LEU A 428 -11.86 8.72 -5.10
N ARG A 429 -10.74 8.39 -5.76
CA ARG A 429 -10.54 7.07 -6.37
C ARG A 429 -10.58 5.92 -5.36
N VAL A 430 -10.07 6.13 -4.14
CA VAL A 430 -10.11 5.11 -3.07
C VAL A 430 -11.53 4.96 -2.53
N LYS A 431 -12.25 6.08 -2.37
CA LYS A 431 -13.66 6.07 -1.95
C LYS A 431 -14.57 5.44 -3.00
N ASP A 432 -14.32 5.67 -4.28
CA ASP A 432 -15.02 5.01 -5.39
C ASP A 432 -14.78 3.50 -5.36
N ALA A 433 -13.53 3.07 -5.18
CA ALA A 433 -13.23 1.64 -5.02
C ALA A 433 -13.95 1.04 -3.81
N ALA A 434 -13.99 1.74 -2.67
CA ALA A 434 -14.72 1.30 -1.48
C ALA A 434 -16.24 1.21 -1.72
N ALA A 435 -16.81 2.15 -2.47
CA ALA A 435 -18.22 2.11 -2.86
C ALA A 435 -18.49 0.92 -3.79
N ARG A 436 -17.64 0.67 -4.80
CA ARG A 436 -17.75 -0.51 -5.67
C ARG A 436 -17.63 -1.81 -4.89
N THR A 437 -16.76 -1.90 -3.88
CA THR A 437 -16.69 -3.07 -2.99
C THR A 437 -18.03 -3.31 -2.27
N LEU A 438 -18.72 -2.25 -1.81
CA LEU A 438 -20.05 -2.38 -1.21
C LEU A 438 -21.12 -2.81 -2.22
N PHE A 439 -21.10 -2.30 -3.45
CA PHE A 439 -22.03 -2.76 -4.49
C PHE A 439 -21.75 -4.21 -4.91
N ALA A 440 -20.48 -4.62 -4.96
CA ALA A 440 -20.11 -6.01 -5.20
C ALA A 440 -20.65 -6.93 -4.10
N LEU A 441 -20.59 -6.51 -2.83
CA LEU A 441 -21.24 -7.21 -1.72
C LEU A 441 -22.76 -7.25 -1.89
N ALA A 442 -23.38 -6.13 -2.25
CA ALA A 442 -24.82 -6.09 -2.48
C ALA A 442 -25.25 -7.03 -3.62
N SER A 443 -24.39 -7.33 -4.59
CA SER A 443 -24.68 -8.20 -5.73
C SER A 443 -24.47 -9.70 -5.51
N ILE A 444 -24.11 -10.14 -4.31
CA ILE A 444 -23.99 -11.56 -3.93
C ILE A 444 -25.10 -11.99 -2.97
N PRO A 445 -25.32 -13.31 -2.75
CA PRO A 445 -26.34 -13.81 -1.82
C PRO A 445 -26.26 -13.19 -0.41
N GLU A 446 -27.41 -13.02 0.23
CA GLU A 446 -27.56 -12.27 1.50
C GLU A 446 -26.81 -12.92 2.67
N GLU A 447 -26.60 -14.23 2.62
CA GLU A 447 -25.78 -15.00 3.57
C GLU A 447 -24.33 -14.47 3.72
N HIS A 448 -23.85 -13.69 2.75
CA HIS A 448 -22.53 -13.06 2.80
C HIS A 448 -22.54 -11.64 3.36
N TRP A 449 -23.71 -11.08 3.70
CA TRP A 449 -23.85 -9.70 4.18
C TRP A 449 -23.63 -9.55 5.69
N GLN A 450 -23.51 -10.67 6.43
CA GLN A 450 -23.47 -10.68 7.88
C GLN A 450 -22.37 -9.78 8.46
N GLY A 451 -21.11 -9.97 8.07
CA GLY A 451 -20.00 -9.18 8.60
C GLY A 451 -20.13 -7.67 8.33
N PHE A 452 -20.67 -7.29 7.17
CA PHE A 452 -20.96 -5.89 6.89
C PHE A 452 -22.15 -5.37 7.69
N SER A 453 -23.17 -6.18 7.95
CA SER A 453 -24.33 -5.80 8.75
C SER A 453 -23.97 -5.60 10.23
N GLU A 454 -23.06 -6.43 10.75
CA GLU A 454 -22.49 -6.32 12.10
C GLU A 454 -21.59 -5.09 12.22
N SER A 455 -20.61 -4.93 11.32
CA SER A 455 -19.78 -3.71 11.23
C SER A 455 -20.63 -2.46 11.05
N LEU A 456 -21.65 -2.62 10.22
CA LEU A 456 -22.86 -1.84 10.08
C LEU A 456 -23.19 -1.23 11.45
N SER A 457 -23.78 -2.11 12.27
CA SER A 457 -24.33 -1.92 13.61
C SER A 457 -23.39 -1.22 14.61
N THR A 458 -22.07 -1.40 14.49
CA THR A 458 -21.09 -0.79 15.41
C THR A 458 -20.66 0.63 15.01
N GLN A 459 -20.90 1.06 13.76
CA GLN A 459 -20.55 2.42 13.32
C GLN A 459 -21.43 3.49 13.95
N THR A 460 -20.79 4.63 14.28
CA THR A 460 -21.51 5.83 14.72
C THR A 460 -22.42 6.38 13.61
N LEU A 461 -23.58 6.92 14.01
CA LEU A 461 -24.54 7.55 13.12
C LEU A 461 -23.91 8.64 12.22
N LYS A 462 -22.97 9.42 12.77
CA LYS A 462 -22.22 10.45 12.02
C LYS A 462 -21.38 9.85 10.88
N ARG A 463 -20.73 8.71 11.11
CA ARG A 463 -19.94 8.01 10.07
C ARG A 463 -20.84 7.44 8.99
N CYS A 464 -21.96 6.83 9.37
CA CYS A 464 -22.97 6.34 8.42
C CYS A 464 -23.50 7.48 7.54
N ASP A 465 -23.84 8.63 8.12
CA ASP A 465 -24.29 9.82 7.36
C ASP A 465 -23.24 10.27 6.34
N ALA A 466 -21.97 10.37 6.75
CA ALA A 466 -20.89 10.76 5.84
C ALA A 466 -20.67 9.76 4.71
N ALA A 467 -20.68 8.46 5.01
CA ALA A 467 -20.50 7.40 4.03
C ALA A 467 -21.66 7.35 3.03
N PHE A 468 -22.91 7.41 3.50
CA PHE A 468 -24.08 7.39 2.63
C PHE A 468 -24.18 8.65 1.76
N LYS A 469 -23.87 9.83 2.29
CA LYS A 469 -23.76 11.05 1.48
C LYS A 469 -22.75 10.92 0.35
N PHE A 470 -21.62 10.26 0.61
CA PHE A 470 -20.67 9.99 -0.45
C PHE A 470 -21.27 9.09 -1.52
N ILE A 471 -21.87 7.97 -1.14
CA ILE A 471 -22.48 7.00 -2.07
C ILE A 471 -23.59 7.64 -2.90
N THR A 472 -24.51 8.38 -2.28
CA THR A 472 -25.67 8.97 -2.96
C THR A 472 -25.29 10.15 -3.85
N HIS A 473 -24.51 11.10 -3.34
CA HIS A 473 -24.27 12.38 -4.03
C HIS A 473 -23.01 12.40 -4.89
N ASN A 474 -22.00 11.59 -4.57
CA ASN A 474 -20.70 11.63 -5.27
C ASN A 474 -20.50 10.40 -6.15
N PHE A 475 -20.87 9.21 -5.67
CA PHE A 475 -20.70 7.98 -6.45
C PHE A 475 -21.86 7.74 -7.42
N LEU A 476 -23.10 7.65 -6.91
CA LEU A 476 -24.30 7.40 -7.73
C LEU A 476 -24.87 8.65 -8.39
N LEU A 477 -24.43 9.84 -7.96
CA LEU A 477 -24.89 11.13 -8.48
C LEU A 477 -26.42 11.27 -8.47
N ALA A 478 -27.11 10.74 -7.47
CA ALA A 478 -28.57 10.66 -7.41
C ALA A 478 -29.29 12.02 -7.53
N THR A 479 -28.64 13.09 -7.06
CA THR A 479 -29.12 14.48 -7.13
C THR A 479 -28.63 15.25 -8.36
N ARG A 480 -27.82 14.62 -9.22
CA ARG A 480 -27.20 15.21 -10.41
C ARG A 480 -27.56 14.38 -11.64
N ASP A 481 -26.98 14.74 -12.78
CA ASP A 481 -27.07 13.92 -13.98
C ASP A 481 -26.25 12.62 -13.78
N PRO A 482 -26.89 11.43 -13.81
CA PRO A 482 -26.18 10.16 -13.70
C PRO A 482 -25.20 9.92 -14.86
N SER A 483 -25.39 10.60 -16.00
CA SER A 483 -24.47 10.52 -17.15
C SER A 483 -23.06 11.02 -16.82
N ALA A 484 -22.91 11.80 -15.74
CA ALA A 484 -21.62 12.29 -15.27
C ALA A 484 -20.84 11.26 -14.40
N MET A 485 -21.38 10.04 -14.21
CA MET A 485 -20.65 8.95 -13.55
C MET A 485 -19.45 8.54 -14.42
N SER A 486 -18.33 8.22 -13.79
CA SER A 486 -17.17 7.73 -14.52
C SER A 486 -17.48 6.42 -15.26
N GLN A 487 -16.97 6.28 -16.48
CA GLN A 487 -17.14 5.07 -17.29
C GLN A 487 -16.72 3.80 -16.53
N GLN A 488 -15.64 3.89 -15.75
CA GLN A 488 -15.16 2.79 -14.90
C GLN A 488 -16.19 2.33 -13.87
N ASN A 489 -16.90 3.26 -13.22
CA ASN A 489 -17.90 2.92 -12.21
C ASN A 489 -19.17 2.36 -12.88
N LEU A 490 -19.55 2.88 -14.04
CA LEU A 490 -20.64 2.35 -14.86
C LEU A 490 -20.37 0.90 -15.28
N ASP A 491 -19.19 0.61 -15.81
CA ASP A 491 -18.83 -0.74 -16.25
C ASP A 491 -18.75 -1.73 -15.10
N ALA A 492 -18.28 -1.29 -13.92
CA ALA A 492 -18.30 -2.12 -12.72
C ALA A 492 -19.73 -2.49 -12.28
N LEU A 493 -20.66 -1.52 -12.26
CA LEU A 493 -22.07 -1.77 -11.91
C LEU A 493 -22.75 -2.68 -12.95
N ARG A 494 -22.46 -2.50 -14.25
CA ARG A 494 -22.95 -3.40 -15.31
C ARG A 494 -22.49 -4.83 -15.10
N LYS A 495 -21.21 -5.02 -14.77
CA LYS A 495 -20.65 -6.34 -14.51
C LYS A 495 -21.28 -6.99 -13.28
N MET A 496 -21.52 -6.22 -12.22
CA MET A 496 -22.21 -6.69 -11.02
C MET A 496 -23.66 -7.10 -11.32
N HIS A 497 -24.37 -6.32 -12.15
CA HIS A 497 -25.70 -6.67 -12.66
C HIS A 497 -25.67 -7.95 -13.49
N ALA A 498 -24.78 -8.06 -14.48
CA ALA A 498 -24.65 -9.26 -15.30
C ALA A 498 -24.34 -10.51 -14.46
N GLY A 499 -23.46 -10.38 -13.46
CA GLY A 499 -23.19 -11.45 -12.51
C GLY A 499 -24.41 -11.83 -11.66
N ALA A 500 -25.23 -10.86 -11.25
CA ALA A 500 -26.48 -11.13 -10.54
C ALA A 500 -27.51 -11.83 -11.45
N VAL A 501 -27.59 -11.45 -12.74
CA VAL A 501 -28.43 -12.12 -13.76
C VAL A 501 -28.00 -13.58 -13.90
N SER A 502 -26.70 -13.84 -14.11
CA SER A 502 -26.18 -15.19 -14.34
C SER A 502 -26.35 -16.11 -13.13
N ARG A 503 -26.60 -15.53 -11.95
CA ARG A 503 -26.84 -16.25 -10.69
C ARG A 503 -28.33 -16.33 -10.34
N GLU A 504 -29.22 -15.89 -11.22
CA GLU A 504 -30.66 -15.90 -11.00
C GLU A 504 -31.07 -15.17 -9.71
N SER A 505 -30.38 -14.07 -9.39
CA SER A 505 -30.74 -13.25 -8.23
C SER A 505 -32.11 -12.61 -8.45
N GLU A 506 -33.00 -12.72 -7.45
CA GLU A 506 -34.37 -12.15 -7.50
C GLU A 506 -34.36 -10.65 -7.83
N ILE A 507 -33.43 -9.92 -7.23
CA ILE A 507 -33.17 -8.51 -7.53
C ILE A 507 -31.81 -8.42 -8.20
N VAL A 508 -31.80 -7.91 -9.42
CA VAL A 508 -30.61 -7.95 -10.28
C VAL A 508 -29.82 -6.65 -10.25
N ASN A 509 -30.50 -5.54 -9.97
CA ASN A 509 -29.87 -4.23 -9.90
C ASN A 509 -29.05 -4.08 -8.60
N PRO A 510 -27.72 -3.84 -8.70
CA PRO A 510 -26.86 -3.65 -7.52
C PRO A 510 -27.33 -2.51 -6.60
N VAL A 511 -27.92 -1.47 -7.16
CA VAL A 511 -28.39 -0.30 -6.39
C VAL A 511 -29.63 -0.64 -5.57
N ASP A 512 -30.54 -1.42 -6.13
CA ASP A 512 -31.75 -1.87 -5.43
C ASP A 512 -31.39 -2.80 -4.27
N ARG A 513 -30.43 -3.72 -4.48
CA ARG A 513 -29.91 -4.59 -3.41
C ARG A 513 -29.16 -3.80 -2.33
N PHE A 514 -28.40 -2.77 -2.70
CA PHE A 514 -27.77 -1.89 -1.72
C PHE A 514 -28.82 -1.15 -0.87
N ILE A 515 -29.91 -0.67 -1.48
CA ILE A 515 -31.01 -0.05 -0.75
C ILE A 515 -31.62 -1.05 0.25
N LEU A 516 -31.80 -2.32 -0.15
CA LEU A 516 -32.27 -3.38 0.75
C LEU A 516 -31.31 -3.62 1.91
N LEU A 517 -30.02 -3.80 1.62
CA LEU A 517 -28.95 -3.95 2.63
C LEU A 517 -29.01 -2.86 3.70
N ILE A 518 -29.24 -1.61 3.29
CA ILE A 518 -29.35 -0.47 4.21
C ILE A 518 -30.69 -0.45 4.95
N ARG A 519 -31.79 -0.86 4.31
CA ARG A 519 -33.13 -0.94 4.92
C ARG A 519 -33.24 -2.01 6.00
N VAL A 520 -32.52 -3.12 5.87
CA VAL A 520 -32.39 -4.12 6.95
C VAL A 520 -31.88 -3.46 8.24
N ARG A 521 -30.93 -2.52 8.13
CA ARG A 521 -30.43 -1.77 9.28
C ARG A 521 -31.37 -0.65 9.76
N GLN A 522 -32.14 -0.05 8.86
CA GLN A 522 -33.19 0.90 9.25
C GLN A 522 -34.22 0.24 10.17
N ALA A 523 -34.57 -1.02 9.89
CA ALA A 523 -35.52 -1.79 10.70
C ALA A 523 -35.01 -2.05 12.13
N THR A 524 -33.69 -2.16 12.34
CA THR A 524 -33.10 -2.47 13.65
C THR A 524 -32.80 -1.25 14.53
N HIS A 525 -32.53 -0.07 13.94
CA HIS A 525 -32.15 1.15 14.69
C HIS A 525 -33.22 2.27 14.69
N GLY A 526 -34.40 2.03 14.12
CA GLY A 526 -35.58 2.88 14.26
C GLY A 526 -35.47 4.29 13.64
N THR A 527 -36.03 5.29 14.33
CA THR A 527 -36.24 6.65 13.79
C THR A 527 -34.95 7.44 13.57
N GLN A 528 -33.92 7.23 14.39
CA GLN A 528 -32.65 7.94 14.27
C GLN A 528 -31.91 7.58 12.97
N PHE A 529 -31.93 6.31 12.56
CA PHE A 529 -31.34 5.88 11.30
C PHE A 529 -32.12 6.39 10.09
N SER A 530 -33.45 6.45 10.20
CA SER A 530 -34.32 7.04 9.16
C SER A 530 -34.01 8.52 8.90
N ASN A 531 -33.71 9.28 9.96
CA ASN A 531 -33.27 10.68 9.84
C ASN A 531 -31.94 10.82 9.10
N ILE A 532 -31.01 9.88 9.29
CA ILE A 532 -29.73 9.86 8.58
C ILE A 532 -29.93 9.60 7.10
N LEU A 533 -30.72 8.58 6.74
CA LEU A 533 -31.02 8.28 5.33
C LEU A 533 -31.64 9.50 4.64
N THR A 534 -32.56 10.18 5.32
CA THR A 534 -33.15 11.43 4.80
C THR A 534 -32.08 12.50 4.56
N ARG A 535 -31.21 12.76 5.55
CA ARG A 535 -30.12 13.75 5.44
C ARG A 535 -29.03 13.36 4.44
N SER A 536 -28.88 12.08 4.17
CA SER A 536 -27.91 11.52 3.23
C SER A 536 -28.42 11.47 1.79
N GLY A 537 -29.61 12.01 1.50
CA GLY A 537 -30.14 12.04 0.14
C GLY A 537 -30.69 10.70 -0.35
N PHE A 538 -31.01 9.75 0.54
CA PHE A 538 -31.59 8.46 0.12
C PHE A 538 -32.97 8.63 -0.53
N ARG A 539 -33.72 9.67 -0.16
CA ARG A 539 -34.99 10.02 -0.84
C ARG A 539 -34.75 10.36 -2.31
N ASP A 540 -33.68 11.10 -2.60
CA ASP A 540 -33.31 11.46 -3.97
C ASP A 540 -32.83 10.21 -4.73
N LEU A 541 -32.08 9.33 -4.07
CA LEU A 541 -31.69 8.03 -4.64
C LEU A 541 -32.91 7.18 -5.02
N LEU A 542 -33.88 7.02 -4.12
CA LEU A 542 -35.11 6.28 -4.41
C LEU A 542 -35.87 6.91 -5.59
N THR A 543 -35.93 8.24 -5.64
CA THR A 543 -36.57 8.97 -6.74
C THR A 543 -35.81 8.74 -8.06
N ALA A 544 -34.48 8.72 -8.03
CA ALA A 544 -33.65 8.45 -9.19
C ALA A 544 -33.84 7.02 -9.72
N VAL A 545 -33.88 6.03 -8.82
CA VAL A 545 -34.18 4.63 -9.14
C VAL A 545 -35.57 4.50 -9.79
N GLN A 546 -36.61 5.08 -9.17
CA GLN A 546 -37.98 5.05 -9.71
C GLN A 546 -38.09 5.69 -11.09
N LYS A 547 -37.29 6.72 -11.36
CA LYS A 547 -37.20 7.39 -12.68
C LYS A 547 -36.32 6.64 -13.69
N GLY A 548 -35.80 5.46 -13.34
CA GLY A 548 -34.90 4.68 -14.19
C GLY A 548 -33.51 5.30 -14.39
N ARG A 549 -33.16 6.37 -13.66
CA ARG A 549 -31.91 7.12 -13.84
C ARG A 549 -30.67 6.35 -13.42
N VAL A 550 -30.86 5.36 -12.55
CA VAL A 550 -29.80 4.45 -12.08
C VAL A 550 -30.13 3.00 -12.49
N SER A 551 -30.98 2.83 -13.52
CA SER A 551 -31.35 1.51 -14.03
C SER A 551 -30.26 0.97 -14.95
N MET A 552 -29.90 -0.29 -14.73
CA MET A 552 -28.94 -1.03 -15.55
C MET A 552 -29.62 -1.76 -16.72
N THR A 553 -30.97 -1.80 -16.76
CA THR A 553 -31.75 -2.58 -17.74
C THR A 553 -31.86 -1.95 -19.14
N GLY A 554 -31.45 -0.68 -19.29
CA GLY A 554 -31.48 0.06 -20.56
C GLY A 554 -30.10 0.40 -21.12
N TRP A 555 -29.02 -0.09 -20.51
CA TRP A 555 -27.67 0.17 -20.99
C TRP A 555 -27.28 -0.90 -22.00
N PRO A 556 -26.67 -0.53 -23.15
CA PRO A 556 -26.27 -1.51 -24.14
C PRO A 556 -25.42 -2.58 -23.46
N SER A 557 -25.84 -3.83 -23.62
CA SER A 557 -25.05 -4.99 -23.26
C SER A 557 -23.64 -4.75 -23.79
N LEU A 558 -22.62 -4.95 -22.96
CA LEU A 558 -21.29 -5.27 -23.48
C LEU A 558 -21.47 -6.59 -24.21
N ALA A 559 -21.89 -6.52 -25.47
CA ALA A 559 -21.90 -7.66 -26.36
C ALA A 559 -20.48 -8.21 -26.30
N THR A 560 -20.35 -9.39 -25.70
CA THR A 560 -19.27 -10.29 -26.05
C THR A 560 -19.34 -10.43 -27.55
N ASP A 561 -18.36 -9.87 -28.26
CA ASP A 561 -18.16 -10.17 -29.67
C ASP A 561 -18.15 -11.71 -29.80
N PRO A 562 -19.07 -12.31 -30.57
CA PRO A 562 -18.87 -13.65 -31.04
C PRO A 562 -18.03 -13.58 -32.34
N ALA A 563 -16.83 -14.17 -32.29
CA ALA A 563 -15.83 -14.37 -33.36
C ALA A 563 -14.96 -13.13 -33.68
N GLU A 564 -13.62 -13.17 -33.74
CA GLU A 564 -12.66 -14.19 -34.22
C GLU A 564 -11.38 -14.29 -33.36
#